data_AF-A0A972HB69-F1
#
_entry.id   AF-A0A972HB69-F1
#
_cell.length_a   1.000
_cell.length_b   1.000
_cell.length_c   1.000
_cell.angle_alpha   90.00
_cell.angle_beta   90.00
_cell.angle_gamma   90.00
#
_symmetry.space_group_name_H-M   'P 1'
#
loop_
_entity.id
_entity.type
_entity.pdbx_description
1 polymer ?
#
loop_
_entity_poly.entity_id
_entity_poly.type
_entity_poly.pdbx_seq_one_letter_code
_entity_poly.pdbx_strand_id
1 'polypeptide(L)'
;MLARAVRNGVVETVYDGGVVATRSDGSVIATWGTIEPMFYWRSAIKLIQATVSQEAGADLAPEQLAVACSSHSGWPTHLATIRKMLHDVGLSEADLRCPPDWPLGPAARDLVVAAGHRNPRPLFHNCSGKHAAWLRACTAQGWPLGSYLSPDHPLQQRVVALTRDVSGVDPMPTGVDGCGAPVLRTTLTGAARTFAILSSDQRFLESATASHRYAALSSGSERPDAKVGAWWDGPLKVGAAGLIAAGRNGIGIAAKSWSGDKDIAVVLLIEGARRLGLLSAAALTALADVARPATLGGGTPQGAYEPTFDGANHG
;
A
#
# COMPACT_ATOMS: atom_id res chain seq x y z
N MET A 1 15.17 -15.38 -10.19
CA MET A 1 15.50 -15.16 -8.77
C MET A 1 15.99 -13.74 -8.57
N LEU A 2 15.41 -13.00 -7.62
CA LEU A 2 15.86 -11.66 -7.21
C LEU A 2 16.23 -11.54 -5.73
N ALA A 3 15.91 -12.54 -4.91
CA ALA A 3 16.34 -12.59 -3.52
C ALA A 3 16.56 -14.03 -3.06
N ARG A 4 17.31 -14.21 -1.98
CA ARG A 4 17.50 -15.49 -1.30
C ARG A 4 17.56 -15.30 0.21
N ALA A 5 17.11 -16.28 0.98
CA ALA A 5 17.34 -16.35 2.42
C ALA A 5 18.53 -17.26 2.71
N VAL A 6 19.50 -16.77 3.48
CA VAL A 6 20.70 -17.49 3.86
C VAL A 6 20.71 -17.72 5.37
N ARG A 7 21.06 -18.93 5.81
CA ARG A 7 21.30 -19.29 7.21
C ARG A 7 22.59 -20.08 7.33
N ASN A 8 23.50 -19.61 8.17
CA ASN A 8 24.80 -20.21 8.42
C ASN A 8 25.56 -20.56 7.13
N GLY A 9 25.50 -19.66 6.15
CA GLY A 9 26.13 -19.81 4.83
C GLY A 9 25.37 -20.68 3.82
N VAL A 10 24.25 -21.30 4.22
CA VAL A 10 23.42 -22.15 3.35
C VAL A 10 22.21 -21.37 2.84
N VAL A 11 21.94 -21.47 1.54
CA VAL A 11 20.72 -20.91 0.93
C VAL A 11 19.53 -21.80 1.28
N GLU A 12 18.60 -21.31 2.11
CA GLU A 12 17.41 -22.06 2.53
C GLU A 12 16.24 -21.88 1.56
N THR A 13 16.13 -20.69 0.96
CA THR A 13 14.99 -20.34 0.09
C THR A 13 15.44 -19.32 -0.94
N VAL A 14 14.88 -19.45 -2.15
CA VAL A 14 15.03 -18.49 -3.23
C VAL A 14 13.70 -17.85 -3.55
N TYR A 15 13.72 -16.58 -3.93
CA TYR A 15 12.54 -15.78 -4.21
C TYR A 15 12.62 -15.20 -5.61
N ASP A 16 11.60 -15.51 -6.42
CA ASP A 16 11.36 -14.82 -7.68
C ASP A 16 10.59 -13.53 -7.45
N GLY A 17 10.91 -12.53 -8.25
CA GLY A 17 10.29 -11.23 -8.18
C GLY A 17 10.48 -10.42 -9.46
N GLY A 18 9.97 -9.21 -9.42
CA GLY A 18 10.20 -8.19 -10.43
C GLY A 18 10.39 -6.83 -9.77
N VAL A 19 11.22 -5.98 -10.39
CA VAL A 19 11.32 -4.55 -10.07
C VAL A 19 11.33 -3.77 -11.37
N VAL A 20 10.57 -2.69 -11.42
CA VAL A 20 10.59 -1.73 -12.54
C VAL A 20 10.55 -0.32 -12.00
N ALA A 21 11.31 0.56 -12.64
CA ALA A 21 11.22 2.00 -12.45
C ALA A 21 10.79 2.67 -13.75
N THR A 22 9.93 3.67 -13.65
CA THR A 22 9.42 4.45 -14.79
C THR A 22 9.40 5.94 -14.49
N ARG A 23 9.37 6.76 -15.53
CA ARG A 23 8.93 8.16 -15.42
C ARG A 23 7.40 8.26 -15.44
N SER A 24 6.86 9.45 -15.20
CA SER A 24 5.41 9.74 -15.22
C SER A 24 4.78 9.55 -16.60
N ASP A 25 5.54 9.71 -17.68
CA ASP A 25 5.11 9.44 -19.07
C ASP A 25 5.01 7.93 -19.39
N GLY A 26 5.45 7.06 -18.49
CA GLY A 26 5.46 5.61 -18.66
C GLY A 26 6.76 5.05 -19.28
N SER A 27 7.74 5.89 -19.62
CA SER A 27 9.05 5.43 -20.08
C SER A 27 9.76 4.63 -18.99
N VAL A 28 10.25 3.44 -19.35
CA VAL A 28 10.97 2.55 -18.44
C VAL A 28 12.39 3.06 -18.24
N ILE A 29 12.83 3.12 -16.99
CA ILE A 29 14.20 3.53 -16.59
C ILE A 29 15.09 2.30 -16.40
N ALA A 30 14.55 1.29 -15.71
CA ALA A 30 15.25 0.04 -15.43
C ALA A 30 14.27 -1.07 -15.07
N THR A 31 14.65 -2.31 -15.38
CA THR A 31 13.92 -3.52 -15.00
C THR A 31 14.86 -4.57 -14.41
N TRP A 32 14.32 -5.37 -13.48
CA TRP A 32 14.96 -6.56 -12.93
C TRP A 32 13.91 -7.65 -12.74
N GLY A 33 14.25 -8.90 -13.09
CA GLY A 33 13.36 -10.05 -12.94
C GLY A 33 12.12 -9.98 -13.83
N THR A 34 11.04 -10.67 -13.42
CA THR A 34 9.82 -10.86 -14.23
C THR A 34 8.81 -9.75 -13.93
N ILE A 35 8.42 -8.97 -14.94
CA ILE A 35 7.58 -7.77 -14.79
C ILE A 35 6.27 -7.82 -15.59
N GLU A 36 6.16 -8.77 -16.51
CA GLU A 36 5.09 -8.90 -17.51
C GLU A 36 3.74 -9.36 -16.94
N PRO A 37 3.66 -10.28 -15.95
CA PRO A 37 2.37 -10.81 -15.51
C PRO A 37 1.44 -9.73 -14.97
N MET A 38 0.15 -9.82 -15.33
CA MET A 38 -0.89 -9.05 -14.67
C MET A 38 -1.24 -9.66 -13.31
N PHE A 39 -1.51 -8.80 -12.33
CA PHE A 39 -1.93 -9.18 -10.99
C PHE A 39 -2.89 -8.14 -10.41
N TYR A 40 -3.49 -8.45 -9.26
CA TYR A 40 -4.36 -7.52 -8.55
C TYR A 40 -3.55 -6.53 -7.72
N TRP A 41 -3.92 -5.24 -7.76
CA TRP A 41 -3.33 -4.20 -6.92
C TRP A 41 -3.42 -4.51 -5.41
N ARG A 42 -4.49 -5.19 -5.00
CA ARG A 42 -4.89 -5.32 -3.59
C ARG A 42 -4.84 -3.93 -2.91
N SER A 43 -4.36 -3.85 -1.67
CA SER A 43 -4.26 -2.60 -0.91
C SER A 43 -3.28 -1.55 -1.45
N ALA A 44 -2.50 -1.82 -2.51
CA ALA A 44 -1.56 -0.83 -3.04
C ALA A 44 -2.26 0.32 -3.79
N ILE A 45 -3.51 0.13 -4.22
CA ILE A 45 -4.32 1.12 -4.96
C ILE A 45 -4.90 2.24 -4.08
N LYS A 46 -4.72 2.19 -2.76
CA LYS A 46 -5.50 3.02 -1.82
C LYS A 46 -5.30 4.52 -1.99
N LEU A 47 -4.14 4.99 -2.46
CA LEU A 47 -3.94 6.41 -2.77
C LEU A 47 -4.86 6.87 -3.91
N ILE A 48 -5.08 6.03 -4.92
CA ILE A 48 -6.05 6.28 -6.00
C ILE A 48 -7.48 6.28 -5.44
N GLN A 49 -7.82 5.31 -4.60
CA GLN A 49 -9.15 5.24 -3.98
C GLN A 49 -9.45 6.45 -3.08
N ALA A 50 -8.46 6.92 -2.32
CA ALA A 50 -8.58 8.12 -1.49
C ALA A 50 -8.73 9.39 -2.33
N THR A 51 -7.96 9.51 -3.42
CA THR A 51 -8.09 10.63 -4.37
C THR A 51 -9.49 10.67 -5.00
N VAL A 52 -10.04 9.52 -5.41
CA VAL A 52 -11.44 9.45 -5.89
C VAL A 52 -12.43 9.95 -4.84
N SER A 53 -12.23 9.61 -3.57
CA SER A 53 -13.08 10.12 -2.49
C SER A 53 -13.02 11.64 -2.39
N GLN A 54 -11.82 12.24 -2.45
CA GLN A 54 -11.65 13.69 -2.39
C GLN A 54 -12.29 14.40 -3.58
N GLU A 55 -12.09 13.89 -4.80
CA GLU A 55 -12.73 14.42 -6.02
C GLU A 55 -14.25 14.27 -6.04
N ALA A 56 -14.78 13.34 -5.25
CA ALA A 56 -16.19 13.17 -5.00
C ALA A 56 -16.68 13.99 -3.78
N GLY A 57 -15.89 14.96 -3.29
CA GLY A 57 -16.32 15.88 -2.24
C GLY A 57 -16.18 15.36 -0.81
N ALA A 58 -15.45 14.26 -0.58
CA ALA A 58 -15.10 13.86 0.78
C ALA A 58 -14.05 14.82 1.37
N ASP A 59 -14.47 15.70 2.27
CA ASP A 59 -13.61 16.68 2.97
C ASP A 59 -12.77 16.01 4.07
N LEU A 60 -11.61 15.45 3.72
CA LEU A 60 -10.75 14.70 4.63
C LEU A 60 -9.62 15.57 5.18
N ALA A 61 -9.56 15.72 6.51
CA ALA A 61 -8.38 16.27 7.16
C ALA A 61 -7.13 15.39 6.87
N PRO A 62 -5.90 15.92 6.93
CA PRO A 62 -4.70 15.18 6.55
C PRO A 62 -4.53 13.81 7.24
N GLU A 63 -4.87 13.69 8.52
CA GLU A 63 -4.83 12.43 9.28
C GLU A 63 -5.90 11.44 8.81
N GLN A 64 -7.09 11.94 8.46
CA GLN A 64 -8.18 11.13 7.92
C GLN A 64 -7.82 10.61 6.53
N LEU A 65 -7.21 11.45 5.71
CA LEU A 65 -6.71 11.09 4.38
C LEU A 65 -5.60 10.05 4.47
N ALA A 66 -4.67 10.20 5.42
CA ALA A 66 -3.63 9.22 5.67
C ALA A 66 -4.22 7.84 6.06
N VAL A 67 -5.23 7.83 6.94
CA VAL A 67 -5.95 6.61 7.31
C VAL A 67 -6.77 6.03 6.14
N ALA A 68 -7.32 6.85 5.26
CA ALA A 68 -7.98 6.40 4.03
C ALA A 68 -6.99 5.72 3.05
N CYS A 69 -5.78 6.25 2.94
CA CYS A 69 -4.68 5.66 2.17
C CYS A 69 -4.09 4.39 2.82
N SER A 70 -4.37 4.13 4.10
CA SER A 70 -3.69 3.13 4.93
C SER A 70 -4.20 1.70 4.78
N SER A 71 -3.37 0.73 5.17
CA SER A 71 -3.87 -0.56 5.68
C SER A 71 -3.60 -0.62 7.18
N HIS A 72 -4.32 0.21 7.94
CA HIS A 72 -4.02 0.49 9.34
C HIS A 72 -3.90 -0.76 10.21
N SER A 73 -3.01 -0.69 11.20
CA SER A 73 -2.80 -1.77 12.18
C SER A 73 -3.88 -1.82 13.27
N GLY A 74 -4.77 -0.83 13.30
CA GLY A 74 -5.90 -0.78 14.25
C GLY A 74 -5.58 -0.22 15.63
N TRP A 75 -4.45 0.50 15.77
CA TRP A 75 -4.17 1.33 16.96
C TRP A 75 -5.34 2.25 17.34
N PRO A 76 -5.50 2.60 18.64
CA PRO A 76 -6.59 3.46 19.12
C PRO A 76 -6.77 4.76 18.34
N THR A 77 -5.67 5.39 17.91
CA THR A 77 -5.69 6.60 17.07
C THR A 77 -6.36 6.36 15.72
N HIS A 78 -6.07 5.25 15.04
CA HIS A 78 -6.76 4.89 13.80
C HIS A 78 -8.26 4.73 14.03
N LEU A 79 -8.64 3.98 15.05
CA LEU A 79 -10.06 3.69 15.33
C LEU A 79 -10.83 4.95 15.69
N ALA A 80 -10.21 5.87 16.45
CA ALA A 80 -10.78 7.18 16.77
C ALA A 80 -10.95 8.04 15.51
N THR A 81 -9.94 8.12 14.64
CA THR A 81 -10.01 8.86 13.38
C THR A 81 -11.13 8.33 12.48
N ILE A 82 -11.29 7.02 12.35
CA ILE A 82 -12.32 6.39 11.50
C ILE A 82 -13.72 6.64 12.06
N ARG A 83 -13.91 6.54 13.38
CA ARG A 83 -15.18 6.92 14.02
C ARG A 83 -15.52 8.37 13.77
N LYS A 84 -14.55 9.28 13.88
CA LYS A 84 -14.73 10.69 13.58
C LYS A 84 -15.14 10.90 12.11
N MET A 85 -14.45 10.26 11.16
CA MET A 85 -14.80 10.34 9.74
C MET A 85 -16.26 9.96 9.46
N LEU A 86 -16.76 8.90 10.11
CA LEU A 86 -18.16 8.47 9.96
C LEU A 86 -19.13 9.46 10.63
N HIS A 87 -18.83 9.84 11.87
CA HIS A 87 -19.69 10.74 12.66
C HIS A 87 -19.84 12.12 12.02
N ASP A 88 -18.77 12.67 11.43
CA ASP A 88 -18.78 13.99 10.77
C ASP A 88 -19.78 14.06 9.59
N VAL A 89 -20.28 12.93 9.09
CA VAL A 89 -21.30 12.84 8.04
C VAL A 89 -22.58 12.11 8.48
N GLY A 90 -22.81 11.99 9.80
CA GLY A 90 -24.00 11.37 10.36
C GLY A 90 -24.06 9.84 10.23
N LEU A 91 -22.92 9.18 10.00
CA LEU A 91 -22.82 7.73 9.84
C LEU A 91 -22.15 7.08 11.06
N SER A 92 -22.21 5.76 11.08
CA SER A 92 -21.70 4.93 12.17
C SER A 92 -20.95 3.70 11.63
N GLU A 93 -20.41 2.89 12.54
CA GLU A 93 -19.80 1.60 12.18
C GLU A 93 -20.77 0.65 11.46
N ALA A 94 -22.08 0.78 11.68
CA ALA A 94 -23.09 -0.05 11.00
C ALA A 94 -23.15 0.18 9.49
N ASP A 95 -22.63 1.30 9.00
CA ASP A 95 -22.58 1.65 7.58
C ASP A 95 -21.36 1.03 6.87
N LEU A 96 -20.38 0.55 7.63
CA LEU A 96 -19.23 -0.16 7.08
C LEU A 96 -19.65 -1.52 6.51
N ARG A 97 -19.18 -1.80 5.29
CA ARG A 97 -19.43 -3.05 4.56
C ARG A 97 -18.20 -3.95 4.43
N CYS A 98 -17.08 -3.56 5.05
CA CYS A 98 -15.99 -4.50 5.25
C CYS A 98 -16.40 -5.55 6.29
N PRO A 99 -15.95 -6.82 6.15
CA PRO A 99 -16.29 -7.85 7.12
C PRO A 99 -15.74 -7.52 8.51
N PRO A 100 -16.36 -8.06 9.57
CA PRO A 100 -15.79 -7.93 10.90
C PRO A 100 -14.42 -8.61 10.96
N ASP A 101 -13.44 -7.94 11.57
CA ASP A 101 -12.09 -8.49 11.78
C ASP A 101 -11.53 -8.06 13.15
N TRP A 102 -10.35 -8.55 13.52
CA TRP A 102 -9.53 -8.01 14.60
C TRP A 102 -8.52 -6.99 14.05
N PRO A 103 -7.96 -6.10 14.89
CA PRO A 103 -6.85 -5.26 14.47
C PRO A 103 -5.72 -6.08 13.85
N LEU A 104 -5.22 -5.63 12.70
CA LEU A 104 -4.15 -6.32 11.98
C LEU A 104 -2.84 -6.39 12.77
N GLY A 105 -2.57 -5.37 13.60
CA GLY A 105 -1.38 -5.32 14.45
C GLY A 105 -1.59 -6.15 15.73
N PRO A 106 -0.71 -7.10 16.07
CA PRO A 106 -0.84 -7.91 17.29
C PRO A 106 -0.98 -7.07 18.57
N ALA A 107 -0.11 -6.08 18.78
CA ALA A 107 -0.19 -5.21 19.95
C ALA A 107 -1.50 -4.39 20.00
N ALA A 108 -1.99 -3.90 18.86
CA ALA A 108 -3.28 -3.22 18.78
C ALA A 108 -4.45 -4.17 19.08
N ARG A 109 -4.35 -5.44 18.66
CA ARG A 109 -5.32 -6.49 18.99
C ARG A 109 -5.34 -6.76 20.49
N ASP A 110 -4.19 -6.87 21.13
CA ASP A 110 -4.09 -7.10 22.57
C ASP A 110 -4.73 -5.96 23.36
N LEU A 111 -4.49 -4.71 22.93
CA LEU A 111 -5.13 -3.53 23.54
C LEU A 111 -6.66 -3.56 23.44
N VAL A 112 -7.23 -3.92 22.28
CA VAL A 112 -8.71 -3.97 22.17
C VAL A 112 -9.31 -5.11 22.98
N VAL A 113 -8.62 -6.25 23.10
CA VAL A 113 -9.05 -7.38 23.93
C VAL A 113 -9.00 -7.00 25.41
N ALA A 114 -7.90 -6.38 25.85
CA ALA A 114 -7.73 -5.86 27.21
C ALA A 114 -8.78 -4.79 27.55
N ALA A 115 -9.18 -3.97 26.58
CA ALA A 115 -10.25 -2.98 26.72
C ALA A 115 -11.67 -3.57 26.75
N GLY A 116 -11.83 -4.90 26.76
CA GLY A 116 -13.13 -5.55 26.94
C GLY A 116 -13.82 -5.97 25.63
N HIS A 117 -13.23 -5.73 24.46
CA HIS A 117 -13.82 -6.21 23.20
C HIS A 117 -13.70 -7.74 23.11
N ARG A 118 -14.81 -8.39 22.72
CA ARG A 118 -14.90 -9.87 22.64
C ARG A 118 -15.16 -10.40 21.23
N ASN A 119 -15.56 -9.54 20.31
CA ASN A 119 -15.94 -9.93 18.95
C ASN A 119 -15.18 -9.09 17.91
N PRO A 120 -14.85 -9.67 16.74
CA PRO A 120 -14.36 -8.92 15.60
C PRO A 120 -15.41 -7.91 15.12
N ARG A 121 -14.96 -6.82 14.52
CA ARG A 121 -15.79 -5.66 14.17
C ARG A 121 -15.39 -5.05 12.83
N PRO A 122 -16.33 -4.53 12.01
CA PRO A 122 -15.98 -3.85 10.76
C PRO A 122 -15.00 -2.69 10.98
N LEU A 123 -15.14 -1.96 12.09
CA LEU A 123 -14.23 -0.87 12.44
C LEU A 123 -12.77 -1.34 12.61
N PHE A 124 -12.54 -2.56 13.08
CA PHE A 124 -11.21 -3.09 13.33
C PHE A 124 -10.52 -3.60 12.06
N HIS A 125 -11.28 -3.90 11.01
CA HIS A 125 -10.71 -4.32 9.73
C HIS A 125 -9.75 -3.25 9.20
N ASN A 126 -8.55 -3.64 8.78
CA ASN A 126 -7.50 -2.77 8.25
C ASN A 126 -7.87 -1.91 7.01
N CYS A 127 -9.12 -2.00 6.56
CA CYS A 127 -9.66 -1.30 5.41
C CYS A 127 -10.77 -0.32 5.81
N SER A 128 -11.20 -0.30 7.07
CA SER A 128 -12.32 0.55 7.49
C SER A 128 -12.04 2.03 7.25
N GLY A 129 -10.78 2.47 7.29
CA GLY A 129 -10.37 3.81 6.86
C GLY A 129 -10.77 4.17 5.42
N LYS A 130 -10.45 3.32 4.43
CA LYS A 130 -10.86 3.58 3.04
C LYS A 130 -12.38 3.49 2.86
N HIS A 131 -13.06 2.62 3.61
CA HIS A 131 -14.52 2.49 3.56
C HIS A 131 -15.19 3.73 4.14
N ALA A 132 -14.66 4.31 5.22
CA ALA A 132 -15.15 5.57 5.76
C ALA A 132 -14.98 6.72 4.76
N ALA A 133 -13.83 6.81 4.07
CA ALA A 133 -13.63 7.81 3.01
C ALA A 133 -14.60 7.64 1.83
N TRP A 134 -14.89 6.39 1.44
CA TRP A 134 -15.90 6.09 0.42
C TRP A 134 -17.31 6.47 0.85
N LEU A 135 -17.70 6.17 2.09
CA LEU A 135 -18.98 6.56 2.63
C LEU A 135 -19.15 8.08 2.66
N ARG A 136 -18.11 8.83 3.06
CA ARG A 136 -18.13 10.29 3.01
C ARG A 136 -18.30 10.83 1.59
N ALA A 137 -17.61 10.24 0.62
CA ALA A 137 -17.79 10.58 -0.80
C ALA A 137 -19.21 10.28 -1.29
N CYS A 138 -19.76 9.13 -0.90
CA CYS A 138 -21.15 8.80 -1.22
C CYS A 138 -22.14 9.80 -0.58
N THR A 139 -21.92 10.20 0.68
CA THR A 139 -22.74 11.23 1.33
C THR A 139 -22.66 12.57 0.59
N ALA A 140 -21.45 13.03 0.25
CA ALA A 140 -21.25 14.29 -0.46
C ALA A 140 -21.92 14.31 -1.85
N GLN A 141 -21.93 13.17 -2.54
CA GLN A 141 -22.51 13.04 -3.89
C GLN A 141 -23.99 12.62 -3.91
N GLY A 142 -24.58 12.28 -2.76
CA GLY A 142 -25.91 11.68 -2.69
C GLY A 142 -25.98 10.26 -3.31
N TRP A 143 -24.88 9.51 -3.33
CA TRP A 143 -24.85 8.14 -3.84
C TRP A 143 -25.34 7.10 -2.82
N PRO A 144 -25.82 5.93 -3.26
CA PRO A 144 -26.30 4.88 -2.37
C PRO A 144 -25.23 4.37 -1.38
N LEU A 145 -25.48 4.56 -0.07
CA LEU A 145 -24.60 4.08 0.99
C LEU A 145 -24.62 2.55 1.16
N GLY A 146 -25.70 1.88 0.74
CA GLY A 146 -25.85 0.43 0.93
C GLY A 146 -25.07 -0.42 -0.08
N SER A 147 -24.73 0.15 -1.25
CA SER A 147 -24.22 -0.60 -2.39
C SER A 147 -22.89 -0.08 -2.93
N TYR A 148 -22.13 0.71 -2.15
CA TYR A 148 -20.85 1.27 -2.60
C TYR A 148 -19.77 0.24 -2.94
N LEU A 149 -19.96 -1.04 -2.58
CA LEU A 149 -19.09 -2.16 -2.99
C LEU A 149 -19.50 -2.79 -4.33
N SER A 150 -20.66 -2.44 -4.89
CA SER A 150 -21.09 -2.94 -6.19
C SER A 150 -20.14 -2.43 -7.28
N PRO A 151 -19.69 -3.28 -8.22
CA PRO A 151 -18.91 -2.84 -9.37
C PRO A 151 -19.58 -1.71 -10.16
N ASP A 152 -20.92 -1.71 -10.24
CA ASP A 152 -21.69 -0.70 -10.99
C ASP A 152 -21.92 0.60 -10.20
N HIS A 153 -21.49 0.65 -8.94
CA HIS A 153 -21.66 1.85 -8.13
C HIS A 153 -20.82 3.01 -8.70
N PRO A 154 -21.34 4.26 -8.77
CA PRO A 154 -20.61 5.40 -9.35
C PRO A 154 -19.19 5.59 -8.77
N LEU A 155 -19.04 5.41 -7.46
CA LEU A 155 -17.75 5.38 -6.79
C LEU A 155 -16.76 4.38 -7.41
N GLN A 156 -17.16 3.11 -7.59
CA GLN A 156 -16.29 2.06 -8.10
C GLN A 156 -15.94 2.31 -9.57
N GLN A 157 -16.89 2.80 -10.35
CA GLN A 157 -16.65 3.23 -11.74
C GLN A 157 -15.61 4.36 -11.82
N ARG A 158 -15.65 5.33 -10.89
CA ARG A 158 -14.59 6.37 -10.80
C ARG A 158 -13.23 5.80 -10.42
N VAL A 159 -13.17 4.82 -9.51
CA VAL A 159 -11.93 4.13 -9.16
C VAL A 159 -11.36 3.39 -10.37
N VAL A 160 -12.20 2.71 -11.16
CA VAL A 160 -11.80 2.04 -12.41
C VAL A 160 -11.25 3.05 -13.42
N ALA A 161 -11.96 4.15 -13.65
CA ALA A 161 -11.57 5.18 -14.61
C ALA A 161 -10.21 5.81 -14.25
N LEU A 162 -10.04 6.23 -12.99
CA LEU A 162 -8.78 6.84 -12.54
C LEU A 162 -7.63 5.84 -12.57
N THR A 163 -7.87 4.58 -12.20
CA THR A 163 -6.84 3.53 -12.25
C THR A 163 -6.39 3.26 -13.69
N ARG A 164 -7.32 3.22 -14.64
CA ARG A 164 -7.00 3.06 -16.07
C ARG A 164 -6.11 4.20 -16.56
N ASP A 165 -6.47 5.43 -16.23
CA ASP A 165 -5.76 6.65 -16.62
C ASP A 165 -4.30 6.65 -16.11
N VAL A 166 -4.11 6.50 -14.80
CA VAL A 166 -2.77 6.60 -14.17
C VAL A 166 -1.89 5.36 -14.40
N SER A 167 -2.47 4.17 -14.50
CA SER A 167 -1.69 2.95 -14.73
C SER A 167 -1.40 2.69 -16.21
N GLY A 168 -2.26 3.16 -17.12
CA GLY A 168 -2.13 2.92 -18.56
C GLY A 168 -2.44 1.47 -18.95
N VAL A 169 -3.04 0.71 -18.03
CA VAL A 169 -3.41 -0.69 -18.19
C VAL A 169 -4.92 -0.82 -18.01
N ASP A 170 -5.54 -1.77 -18.70
CA ASP A 170 -6.94 -2.11 -18.43
C ASP A 170 -7.07 -2.82 -17.07
N PRO A 171 -7.74 -2.21 -16.06
CA PRO A 171 -7.89 -2.82 -14.75
C PRO A 171 -8.91 -3.97 -14.68
N MET A 172 -9.67 -4.23 -15.74
CA MET A 172 -10.75 -5.23 -15.81
C MET A 172 -10.27 -6.59 -16.32
N PRO A 173 -10.92 -7.73 -15.99
CA PRO A 173 -12.03 -7.84 -15.05
C PRO A 173 -11.56 -7.66 -13.62
N THR A 174 -12.51 -7.27 -12.76
CA THR A 174 -12.27 -7.15 -11.31
C THR A 174 -12.45 -8.49 -10.61
N GLY A 175 -11.69 -8.72 -9.53
CA GLY A 175 -12.03 -9.73 -8.52
C GLY A 175 -12.75 -9.11 -7.31
N VAL A 176 -12.90 -9.87 -6.24
CA VAL A 176 -13.39 -9.38 -4.93
C VAL A 176 -12.24 -9.44 -3.91
N ASP A 177 -11.89 -8.31 -3.29
CA ASP A 177 -10.86 -8.25 -2.23
C ASP A 177 -11.43 -8.78 -0.89
N GLY A 178 -10.55 -9.07 0.08
CA GLY A 178 -10.95 -9.54 1.41
C GLY A 178 -11.85 -8.56 2.18
N CYS A 179 -11.82 -7.28 1.82
CA CYS A 179 -12.74 -6.27 2.38
C CYS A 179 -14.12 -6.23 1.69
N GLY A 180 -14.37 -7.06 0.68
CA GLY A 180 -15.61 -7.12 -0.09
C GLY A 180 -15.69 -6.15 -1.28
N ALA A 181 -14.70 -5.27 -1.47
CA ALA A 181 -14.67 -4.32 -2.59
C ALA A 181 -14.15 -4.96 -3.90
N PRO A 182 -14.48 -4.40 -5.07
CA PRO A 182 -13.86 -4.79 -6.33
C PRO A 182 -12.34 -4.59 -6.27
N VAL A 183 -11.58 -5.58 -6.71
CA VAL A 183 -10.12 -5.49 -6.81
C VAL A 183 -9.67 -5.41 -8.26
N LEU A 184 -8.91 -4.35 -8.56
CA LEU A 184 -8.49 -4.01 -9.91
C LEU A 184 -7.16 -4.66 -10.28
N ARG A 185 -6.99 -4.97 -11.57
CA ARG A 185 -5.74 -5.52 -12.11
C ARG A 185 -4.74 -4.42 -12.47
N THR A 186 -3.47 -4.81 -12.57
CA THR A 186 -2.37 -3.98 -13.08
C THR A 186 -1.21 -4.84 -13.53
N THR A 187 -0.16 -4.20 -14.02
CA THR A 187 1.18 -4.77 -14.25
C THR A 187 2.18 -4.07 -13.34
N LEU A 188 3.40 -4.58 -13.25
CA LEU A 188 4.42 -3.89 -12.47
C LEU A 188 4.75 -2.50 -13.05
N THR A 189 4.79 -2.39 -14.37
CA THR A 189 4.99 -1.11 -15.08
C THR A 189 3.85 -0.14 -14.82
N GLY A 190 2.59 -0.62 -14.84
CA GLY A 190 1.43 0.21 -14.51
C GLY A 190 1.48 0.70 -13.06
N ALA A 191 1.97 -0.13 -12.15
CA ALA A 191 2.17 0.24 -10.76
C ALA A 191 3.24 1.32 -10.58
N ALA A 192 4.39 1.17 -11.22
CA ALA A 192 5.45 2.17 -11.21
C ALA A 192 4.98 3.50 -11.83
N ARG A 193 4.34 3.47 -13.00
CA ARG A 193 3.80 4.67 -13.67
C ARG A 193 2.81 5.41 -12.77
N THR A 194 1.91 4.69 -12.11
CA THR A 194 0.93 5.27 -11.18
C THR A 194 1.64 6.03 -10.06
N PHE A 195 2.67 5.45 -9.45
CA PHE A 195 3.41 6.10 -8.37
C PHE A 195 4.30 7.25 -8.85
N ALA A 196 4.81 7.18 -10.09
CA ALA A 196 5.46 8.32 -10.73
C ALA A 196 4.51 9.52 -10.80
N ILE A 197 3.29 9.32 -11.31
CA ILE A 197 2.25 10.36 -11.42
C ILE A 197 1.83 10.87 -10.05
N LEU A 198 1.57 9.98 -9.08
CA LEU A 198 1.23 10.34 -7.69
C LEU A 198 2.28 11.27 -7.06
N SER A 199 3.55 11.18 -7.48
CA SER A 199 4.64 11.97 -6.94
C SER A 199 4.90 13.31 -7.64
N SER A 200 4.21 13.60 -8.75
CA SER A 200 4.49 14.78 -9.58
C SER A 200 3.27 15.58 -10.00
N ASP A 201 2.08 14.97 -10.05
CA ASP A 201 0.85 15.64 -10.47
C ASP A 201 0.13 16.26 -9.27
N GLN A 202 -0.22 17.55 -9.40
CA GLN A 202 -0.89 18.36 -8.37
C GLN A 202 -2.22 17.73 -7.91
N ARG A 203 -2.90 16.99 -8.80
CA ARG A 203 -4.12 16.25 -8.49
C ARG A 203 -3.98 15.32 -7.29
N PHE A 204 -2.78 14.80 -7.04
CA PHE A 204 -2.51 13.82 -6.00
C PHE A 204 -1.70 14.38 -4.82
N LEU A 205 -1.38 15.68 -4.83
CA LEU A 205 -0.47 16.27 -3.85
C LEU A 205 -0.94 16.03 -2.40
N GLU A 206 -2.24 16.16 -2.14
CA GLU A 206 -2.79 15.96 -0.79
C GLU A 206 -2.68 14.50 -0.33
N SER A 207 -3.09 13.54 -1.15
CA SER A 207 -3.05 12.13 -0.80
C SER A 207 -1.61 11.60 -0.67
N ALA A 208 -0.72 12.06 -1.55
CA ALA A 208 0.71 11.80 -1.46
C ALA A 208 1.32 12.40 -0.18
N THR A 209 1.05 13.68 0.10
CA THR A 209 1.54 14.38 1.30
C THR A 209 1.05 13.72 2.58
N ALA A 210 -0.25 13.43 2.66
CA ALA A 210 -0.84 12.77 3.82
C ALA A 210 -0.21 11.38 4.05
N SER A 211 -0.02 10.60 2.99
CA SER A 211 0.54 9.25 3.09
C SER A 211 1.98 9.22 3.65
N HIS A 212 2.80 10.23 3.35
CA HIS A 212 4.19 10.28 3.82
C HIS A 212 4.34 11.07 5.14
N ARG A 213 3.67 12.21 5.31
CA ARG A 213 3.77 13.03 6.54
C ARG A 213 3.16 12.34 7.75
N TYR A 214 2.12 11.55 7.52
CA TYR A 214 1.46 10.76 8.55
C TYR A 214 1.72 9.27 8.35
N ALA A 215 2.93 8.89 7.90
CA ALA A 215 3.30 7.49 7.65
C ALA A 215 3.05 6.57 8.86
N ALA A 216 3.17 7.08 10.08
CA ALA A 216 2.84 6.36 11.32
C ALA A 216 1.36 5.90 11.38
N LEU A 217 0.44 6.62 10.72
CA LEU A 217 -0.98 6.26 10.58
C LEU A 217 -1.25 5.26 9.45
N SER A 218 -0.26 4.93 8.62
CA SER A 218 -0.44 4.03 7.47
C SER A 218 -0.33 2.54 7.86
N SER A 219 0.70 2.19 8.61
CA SER A 219 0.96 0.80 9.06
C SER A 219 1.52 0.70 10.49
N GLY A 220 1.52 1.80 11.26
CA GLY A 220 2.25 1.90 12.53
C GLY A 220 3.74 2.18 12.29
N SER A 221 4.57 2.09 13.34
CA SER A 221 6.02 2.33 13.28
C SER A 221 6.87 1.06 13.14
N GLU A 222 6.25 -0.12 13.23
CA GLU A 222 6.99 -1.39 13.38
C GLU A 222 7.18 -2.15 12.06
N ARG A 223 6.28 -1.95 11.09
CA ARG A 223 6.29 -2.72 9.85
C ARG A 223 7.38 -2.24 8.88
N PRO A 224 8.01 -3.14 8.10
CA PRO A 224 9.05 -2.76 7.15
C PRO A 224 8.63 -1.67 6.15
N ASP A 225 7.40 -1.72 5.64
CA ASP A 225 6.87 -0.70 4.73
C ASP A 225 6.74 0.69 5.37
N ALA A 226 6.45 0.76 6.68
CA ALA A 226 6.40 2.02 7.40
C ALA A 226 7.79 2.66 7.54
N LYS A 227 8.81 1.83 7.82
CA LYS A 227 10.21 2.29 7.89
C LYS A 227 10.65 2.87 6.55
N VAL A 228 10.36 2.19 5.44
CA VAL A 228 10.66 2.75 4.10
C VAL A 228 9.90 4.05 3.88
N GLY A 229 8.61 4.10 4.19
CA GLY A 229 7.79 5.30 4.04
C GLY A 229 8.36 6.52 4.78
N ALA A 230 8.92 6.33 5.98
CA ALA A 230 9.56 7.39 6.76
C ALA A 230 10.81 8.00 6.10
N TRP A 231 11.47 7.26 5.21
CA TRP A 231 12.68 7.69 4.50
C TRP A 231 12.46 7.94 3.00
N TRP A 232 11.26 7.63 2.48
CA TRP A 232 10.94 7.70 1.05
C TRP A 232 10.51 9.10 0.58
N ASP A 233 10.08 10.01 1.46
CA ASP A 233 9.71 11.39 1.12
C ASP A 233 8.85 11.51 -0.17
N GLY A 234 7.73 10.79 -0.17
CA GLY A 234 6.86 10.65 -1.34
C GLY A 234 5.81 9.57 -1.14
N PRO A 235 4.87 9.40 -2.08
CA PRO A 235 3.85 8.36 -2.00
C PRO A 235 4.50 6.97 -1.98
N LEU A 236 4.10 6.14 -1.03
CA LEU A 236 4.50 4.73 -0.93
C LEU A 236 3.35 3.89 -0.44
N LYS A 237 3.13 2.72 -1.06
CA LYS A 237 2.13 1.77 -0.59
C LYS A 237 2.49 0.32 -0.87
N VAL A 238 2.33 -0.50 0.18
CA VAL A 238 2.34 -1.96 0.09
C VAL A 238 0.94 -2.51 -0.19
N GLY A 239 0.87 -3.55 -1.02
CA GLY A 239 -0.29 -4.39 -1.28
C GLY A 239 -0.19 -5.73 -0.56
N ALA A 240 -1.33 -6.41 -0.43
CA ALA A 240 -1.29 -7.84 -0.10
C ALA A 240 -0.64 -8.62 -1.26
N ALA A 241 -0.17 -9.83 -0.98
CA ALA A 241 0.54 -10.67 -1.95
C ALA A 241 1.79 -10.00 -2.54
N GLY A 242 2.62 -9.37 -1.70
CA GLY A 242 4.00 -9.03 -2.06
C GLY A 242 4.18 -7.95 -3.13
N LEU A 243 3.28 -6.97 -3.24
CA LEU A 243 3.50 -5.77 -4.06
C LEU A 243 3.90 -4.59 -3.15
N ILE A 244 4.86 -3.79 -3.58
CA ILE A 244 5.10 -2.46 -3.03
C ILE A 244 5.44 -1.50 -4.16
N ALA A 245 4.93 -0.27 -4.11
CA ALA A 245 5.24 0.77 -5.07
C ALA A 245 5.45 2.10 -4.37
N ALA A 246 6.31 2.92 -4.94
CA ALA A 246 6.72 4.19 -4.37
C ALA A 246 7.10 5.19 -5.45
N GLY A 247 6.89 6.49 -5.21
CA GLY A 247 7.16 7.55 -6.17
C GLY A 247 7.90 8.73 -5.54
N ARG A 248 8.81 9.35 -6.28
CA ARG A 248 9.55 10.54 -5.85
C ARG A 248 9.95 11.34 -7.10
N ASN A 249 9.63 12.64 -7.13
CA ASN A 249 10.04 13.57 -8.20
C ASN A 249 9.72 13.09 -9.62
N GLY A 250 8.54 12.51 -9.84
CA GLY A 250 8.11 12.01 -11.15
C GLY A 250 8.75 10.68 -11.58
N ILE A 251 9.53 10.05 -10.69
CA ILE A 251 10.03 8.68 -10.86
C ILE A 251 9.21 7.77 -9.97
N GLY A 252 8.65 6.71 -10.55
CA GLY A 252 7.97 5.66 -9.83
C GLY A 252 8.76 4.37 -9.88
N ILE A 253 8.76 3.62 -8.78
CA ILE A 253 9.36 2.28 -8.69
C ILE A 253 8.33 1.33 -8.09
N ALA A 254 8.22 0.13 -8.65
CA ALA A 254 7.40 -0.93 -8.13
C ALA A 254 8.19 -2.22 -8.03
N ALA A 255 7.98 -2.96 -6.94
CA ALA A 255 8.59 -4.25 -6.68
C ALA A 255 7.52 -5.29 -6.32
N LYS A 256 7.70 -6.50 -6.85
CA LYS A 256 6.81 -7.63 -6.63
C LYS A 256 7.61 -8.85 -6.20
N SER A 257 7.22 -9.46 -5.08
CA SER A 257 7.58 -10.82 -4.73
C SER A 257 6.52 -11.79 -5.26
N TRP A 258 6.91 -12.74 -6.11
CA TRP A 258 5.97 -13.70 -6.70
C TRP A 258 5.53 -14.79 -5.71
N SER A 259 6.27 -14.99 -4.62
CA SER A 259 5.82 -15.81 -3.48
C SER A 259 4.71 -15.14 -2.66
N GLY A 260 4.44 -13.86 -2.89
CA GLY A 260 3.48 -13.07 -2.13
C GLY A 260 4.02 -12.50 -0.81
N ASP A 261 5.30 -12.75 -0.51
CA ASP A 261 5.98 -12.25 0.68
C ASP A 261 6.23 -10.73 0.57
N LYS A 262 5.75 -9.97 1.57
CA LYS A 262 5.85 -8.51 1.59
C LYS A 262 7.24 -8.03 1.98
N ASP A 263 7.94 -8.76 2.84
CA ASP A 263 9.25 -8.35 3.31
C ASP A 263 10.26 -8.53 2.17
N ILE A 264 10.09 -9.58 1.37
CA ILE A 264 10.82 -9.70 0.09
C ILE A 264 10.51 -8.53 -0.83
N ALA A 265 9.24 -8.15 -1.01
CA ALA A 265 8.89 -7.01 -1.86
C ALA A 265 9.58 -5.71 -1.39
N VAL A 266 9.69 -5.50 -0.07
CA VAL A 266 10.43 -4.38 0.53
C VAL A 266 11.93 -4.47 0.26
N VAL A 267 12.55 -5.65 0.44
CA VAL A 267 13.97 -5.89 0.10
C VAL A 267 14.25 -5.54 -1.36
N LEU A 268 13.39 -6.01 -2.27
CA LEU A 268 13.51 -5.76 -3.71
C LEU A 268 13.37 -4.27 -4.05
N LEU A 269 12.39 -3.58 -3.44
CA LEU A 269 12.20 -2.14 -3.62
C LEU A 269 13.44 -1.35 -3.18
N ILE A 270 13.97 -1.64 -1.99
CA ILE A 270 15.14 -0.92 -1.45
C ILE A 270 16.36 -1.14 -2.34
N GLU A 271 16.63 -2.37 -2.78
CA GLU A 271 17.77 -2.64 -3.66
C GLU A 271 17.63 -1.94 -5.02
N GLY A 272 16.44 -1.98 -5.63
CA GLY A 272 16.17 -1.25 -6.87
C GLY A 272 16.35 0.26 -6.71
N ALA A 273 15.81 0.83 -5.64
CA ALA A 273 15.94 2.25 -5.33
C ALA A 273 17.39 2.65 -5.03
N ARG A 274 18.16 1.81 -4.34
CA ARG A 274 19.59 2.01 -4.08
C ARG A 274 20.38 2.08 -5.40
N ARG A 275 20.15 1.15 -6.32
CA ARG A 275 20.82 1.11 -7.64
C ARG A 275 20.50 2.31 -8.51
N LEU A 276 19.30 2.87 -8.37
CA LEU A 276 18.86 4.06 -9.08
C LEU A 276 19.24 5.38 -8.39
N GLY A 277 19.90 5.33 -7.23
CA GLY A 277 20.26 6.53 -6.47
C GLY A 277 19.06 7.27 -5.89
N LEU A 278 17.91 6.61 -5.72
CA LEU A 278 16.68 7.20 -5.19
C LEU A 278 16.70 7.35 -3.66
N LEU A 279 17.63 6.67 -2.97
CA LEU A 279 17.81 6.73 -1.52
C LEU A 279 19.13 7.39 -1.16
N SER A 280 19.11 8.29 -0.16
CA SER A 280 20.32 8.90 0.39
C SER A 280 21.13 7.89 1.21
N ALA A 281 22.40 8.19 1.46
CA ALA A 281 23.24 7.36 2.34
C ALA A 281 22.62 7.19 3.73
N ALA A 282 22.05 8.26 4.30
CA ALA A 282 21.35 8.21 5.59
C ALA A 282 20.13 7.28 5.55
N ALA A 283 19.32 7.34 4.48
CA ALA A 283 18.19 6.44 4.30
C ALA A 283 18.64 4.98 4.18
N LEU A 284 19.71 4.70 3.43
CA LEU A 284 20.25 3.35 3.30
C LEU A 284 20.76 2.79 4.64
N THR A 285 21.42 3.61 5.45
CA THR A 285 21.83 3.22 6.80
C THR A 285 20.62 2.94 7.69
N ALA A 286 19.62 3.81 7.68
CA ALA A 286 18.44 3.66 8.52
C ALA A 286 17.52 2.50 8.11
N LEU A 287 17.61 2.04 6.86
CA LEU A 287 16.83 0.93 6.32
C LEU A 287 17.62 -0.39 6.27
N ALA A 288 18.84 -0.46 6.81
CA ALA A 288 19.72 -1.62 6.66
C ALA A 288 19.09 -2.93 7.16
N ASP A 289 18.32 -2.87 8.26
CA ASP A 289 17.64 -4.01 8.88
C ASP A 289 16.46 -4.54 8.05
N VAL A 290 15.82 -3.69 7.24
CA VAL A 290 14.72 -4.09 6.34
C VAL A 290 15.16 -4.29 4.90
N ALA A 291 16.32 -3.75 4.52
CA ALA A 291 16.98 -4.01 3.24
C ALA A 291 17.60 -5.41 3.19
N ARG A 292 18.06 -5.91 4.34
CA ARG A 292 18.59 -7.26 4.53
C ARG A 292 18.12 -7.84 5.88
N PRO A 293 16.83 -8.18 6.02
CA PRO A 293 16.30 -8.80 7.24
C PRO A 293 17.15 -9.98 7.70
N ALA A 294 17.37 -10.10 9.00
CA ALA A 294 18.14 -11.22 9.54
C ALA A 294 17.31 -12.52 9.51
N THR A 295 17.93 -13.64 9.14
CA THR A 295 17.37 -14.97 9.45
C THR A 295 17.72 -15.28 10.91
N LEU A 296 16.71 -15.50 11.75
CA LEU A 296 16.92 -15.67 13.19
C LEU A 296 16.94 -17.15 13.60
N GLY A 297 17.81 -17.50 14.54
CA GLY A 297 17.82 -18.79 15.25
C GLY A 297 18.01 -18.54 16.75
N GLY A 298 17.08 -19.03 17.57
CA GLY A 298 17.08 -18.75 19.01
C GLY A 298 17.04 -17.25 19.36
N GLY A 299 16.47 -16.40 18.48
CA GLY A 299 16.46 -14.94 18.66
C GLY A 299 17.74 -14.22 18.24
N THR A 300 18.75 -14.93 17.73
CA THR A 300 20.01 -14.32 17.26
C THR A 300 20.13 -14.39 15.74
N PRO A 301 20.79 -13.42 15.07
CA PRO A 301 21.06 -13.50 13.65
C PRO A 301 21.92 -14.72 13.29
N GLN A 302 21.46 -15.49 12.31
CA GLN A 302 22.16 -16.66 11.74
C GLN A 302 22.46 -16.45 10.25
N GLY A 303 22.10 -15.29 9.69
CA GLY A 303 22.24 -14.96 8.28
C GLY A 303 21.27 -13.85 7.91
N ALA A 304 20.96 -13.70 6.61
CA ALA A 304 20.09 -12.65 6.14
C ALA A 304 19.36 -13.01 4.84
N TYR A 305 18.35 -12.21 4.55
CA TYR A 305 17.78 -12.10 3.22
C TYR A 305 18.69 -11.22 2.36
N GLU A 306 19.04 -11.71 1.18
CA GLU A 306 19.99 -11.08 0.28
C GLU A 306 19.34 -10.84 -1.09
N PRO A 307 19.28 -9.58 -1.58
CA PRO A 307 18.88 -9.32 -2.95
C PRO A 307 19.98 -9.76 -3.93
N THR A 308 19.59 -10.38 -5.04
CA THR A 308 20.50 -11.00 -6.03
C THR A 308 20.34 -10.35 -7.41
N PHE A 309 20.31 -9.03 -7.46
CA PHE A 309 20.11 -8.30 -8.71
C PHE A 309 21.37 -8.42 -9.58
N ASP A 310 21.29 -9.21 -10.64
CA ASP A 310 22.27 -9.17 -11.73
C ASP A 310 21.97 -7.98 -12.65
N GLY A 311 22.89 -7.62 -13.57
CA GLY A 311 22.86 -6.37 -14.37
C GLY A 311 21.46 -5.87 -14.80
N ALA A 312 21.24 -4.55 -14.75
CA ALA A 312 19.95 -3.97 -15.12
C ALA A 312 19.72 -4.06 -16.64
N ASN A 313 18.52 -4.46 -17.05
CA ASN A 313 18.09 -4.25 -18.43
C ASN A 313 17.66 -2.79 -18.55
N HIS A 314 18.47 -2.00 -19.26
CA HIS A 314 18.10 -0.63 -19.65
C HIS A 314 17.24 -0.72 -20.92
N GLY A 315 16.02 -0.19 -20.82
CA GLY A 315 15.11 -0.05 -21.95
C GLY A 315 15.36 1.23 -22.75
#